data_AF-C4JED1-F1
#
_entry.id   AF-C4JED1-F1
#
_cell.length_a   1.000
_cell.length_b   1.000
_cell.length_c   1.000
_cell.angle_alpha   90.00
_cell.angle_beta   90.00
_cell.angle_gamma   90.00
#
_symmetry.space_group_name_H-M   'P 1'
#
loop_
_entity.id
_entity.type
_entity.pdbx_description
1 polymer ?
#
loop_
_entity_poly.entity_id
_entity_poly.type
_entity_poly.pdbx_seq_one_letter_code
_entity_poly.pdbx_strand_id
1 'polypeptide(L)'
;MDFVNGVNLSDLLKDPNAERPTRLMREDISDSDIEIIYRQLANYLLQLFKLDFDRIGSLPWPGVEPQITPARPLTFKAHSILQNGGVNTFGDRHHGYTTTTEYFQYVVGQDWEQLVQQPNSTAGLYDAKNKYVAFQFLKILIPDLVNAKYDHCKFKLICDDLGLANLIVRSKEDLTVIGVVDLEWSYIGPAQLFGSAPWWLLQDRPVNSAWDCEDDEPPKIAARYLKCLESFIQILEEEEGKMPGHEERELSSLIKWSQASGAMWLHMLLLSGFNDYCSFPFTQLRRHFHTEWVKCEEESDNTEALEAFAARKVSELEEYDEALEKREEIKALVDCGKMTKEEFVASALISKPSSLACSLLFVANNETRNDKGLFQKVAAWLSLWASELRDAALRRCSPSSAVASRGKCSEENKEVEFRGKPLCRSQES
;
A
#
# COMPACT_ATOMS: atom_id res chain seq x y z
N MET A 1 -1.86 13.85 24.97
CA MET A 1 -3.09 14.18 24.23
C MET A 1 -4.27 13.95 25.15
N ASP A 2 -5.30 14.77 25.03
CA ASP A 2 -6.53 14.61 25.78
C ASP A 2 -7.36 13.45 25.22
N PHE A 3 -8.04 12.72 26.10
CA PHE A 3 -8.90 11.60 25.68
C PHE A 3 -10.20 12.13 25.07
N VAL A 4 -10.54 11.67 23.87
CA VAL A 4 -11.82 11.98 23.21
C VAL A 4 -12.83 10.89 23.54
N ASN A 5 -13.88 11.25 24.27
CA ASN A 5 -14.93 10.30 24.67
C ASN A 5 -15.93 10.06 23.53
N GLY A 6 -15.75 8.98 22.78
CA GLY A 6 -16.61 8.56 21.67
C GLY A 6 -16.31 7.14 21.19
N VAL A 7 -16.85 6.79 20.02
CA VAL A 7 -16.68 5.49 19.36
C VAL A 7 -15.79 5.65 18.13
N ASN A 8 -14.82 4.75 17.93
CA ASN A 8 -14.00 4.75 16.73
C ASN A 8 -14.86 4.34 15.52
N LEU A 9 -14.87 5.18 14.48
CA LEU A 9 -15.69 4.95 13.29
C LEU A 9 -15.30 3.66 12.55
N SER A 10 -14.02 3.30 12.52
CA SER A 10 -13.55 2.06 11.90
C SER A 10 -14.23 0.83 12.50
N ASP A 11 -14.55 0.84 13.80
CA ASP A 11 -15.21 -0.30 14.46
C ASP A 11 -16.70 -0.40 14.11
N LEU A 12 -17.34 0.73 13.74
CA LEU A 12 -18.72 0.77 13.27
C LEU A 12 -18.87 0.37 11.80
N LEU A 13 -17.80 0.58 11.03
CA LEU A 13 -17.77 0.33 9.60
C LEU A 13 -17.32 -1.10 9.26
N LYS A 14 -16.60 -1.80 10.14
CA LYS A 14 -16.24 -3.22 9.93
C LYS A 14 -17.47 -4.12 10.03
N ASP A 15 -17.50 -5.18 9.22
CA ASP A 15 -18.50 -6.23 9.36
C ASP A 15 -18.18 -7.12 10.58
N PRO A 16 -19.02 -7.13 11.63
CA PRO A 16 -18.78 -7.94 12.83
C PRO A 16 -18.93 -9.46 12.57
N ASN A 17 -19.55 -9.86 11.45
CA ASN A 17 -19.83 -11.25 11.12
C ASN A 17 -18.90 -11.80 10.02
N ALA A 18 -17.96 -11.00 9.53
CA ALA A 18 -17.05 -11.45 8.47
C ALA A 18 -16.16 -12.61 8.98
N GLU A 19 -16.19 -13.74 8.27
CA GLU A 19 -15.32 -14.90 8.57
C GLU A 19 -13.83 -14.52 8.55
N ARG A 20 -13.46 -13.56 7.71
CA ARG A 20 -12.13 -12.95 7.64
C ARG A 20 -12.26 -11.45 7.88
N PRO A 21 -11.82 -10.94 9.04
CA PRO A 21 -11.84 -9.52 9.31
C PRO A 21 -11.01 -8.76 8.27
N THR A 22 -11.64 -7.80 7.60
CA THR A 22 -10.97 -6.84 6.72
C THR A 22 -11.20 -5.42 7.24
N ARG A 23 -10.44 -4.45 6.73
CA ARG A 23 -10.74 -3.03 6.98
C ARG A 23 -11.84 -2.49 6.08
N LEU A 24 -12.38 -3.32 5.19
CA LEU A 24 -13.40 -2.92 4.25
C LEU A 24 -14.68 -2.51 4.97
N MET A 25 -15.22 -1.36 4.56
CA MET A 25 -16.54 -0.91 5.02
C MET A 25 -17.61 -1.98 4.69
N ARG A 26 -18.40 -2.39 5.69
CA ARG A 26 -19.52 -3.33 5.59
C ARG A 26 -20.51 -2.93 4.50
N GLU A 27 -21.12 -3.90 3.84
CA GLU A 27 -22.01 -3.66 2.70
C GLU A 27 -23.41 -3.18 3.10
N ASP A 28 -23.83 -3.44 4.35
CA ASP A 28 -25.17 -3.15 4.87
C ASP A 28 -25.32 -1.72 5.45
N ILE A 29 -24.26 -0.91 5.41
CA ILE A 29 -24.35 0.50 5.81
C ILE A 29 -25.25 1.27 4.85
N SER A 30 -26.11 2.14 5.39
CA SER A 30 -27.03 2.92 4.57
C SER A 30 -26.30 4.01 3.78
N ASP A 31 -26.76 4.30 2.56
CA ASP A 31 -26.22 5.42 1.76
C ASP A 31 -26.34 6.76 2.54
N SER A 32 -27.37 6.90 3.40
CA SER A 32 -27.56 8.08 4.27
C SER A 32 -26.46 8.21 5.34
N ASP A 33 -26.04 7.11 5.96
CA ASP A 33 -24.97 7.14 6.97
C ASP A 33 -23.63 7.47 6.32
N ILE A 34 -23.35 6.88 5.14
CA ILE A 34 -22.17 7.21 4.34
C ILE A 34 -22.15 8.71 4.03
N GLU A 35 -23.28 9.27 3.58
CA GLU A 35 -23.38 10.70 3.26
C GLU A 35 -23.07 11.58 4.48
N ILE A 36 -23.62 11.26 5.66
CA ILE A 36 -23.36 11.99 6.92
C ILE A 36 -21.87 11.98 7.27
N ILE A 37 -21.21 10.83 7.12
CA ILE A 37 -19.78 10.67 7.41
C ILE A 37 -18.94 11.47 6.41
N TYR A 38 -19.19 11.29 5.11
CA TYR A 38 -18.46 11.95 4.03
C TYR A 38 -18.59 13.46 4.09
N ARG A 39 -19.77 13.99 4.40
CA ARG A 39 -20.01 15.43 4.51
C ARG A 39 -19.21 16.06 5.64
N GLN A 40 -19.08 15.37 6.77
CA GLN A 40 -18.25 15.85 7.88
C GLN A 40 -16.77 15.80 7.53
N LEU A 41 -16.28 14.70 6.94
CA LEU A 41 -14.89 14.59 6.51
C LEU A 41 -14.53 15.61 5.41
N ALA A 42 -15.43 15.85 4.45
CA ALA A 42 -15.27 16.90 3.45
C ALA A 42 -15.06 18.28 4.10
N ASN A 43 -15.83 18.62 5.13
CA ASN A 43 -15.66 19.86 5.87
C ASN A 43 -14.30 19.98 6.58
N TYR A 44 -13.75 18.88 7.12
CA TYR A 44 -12.39 18.87 7.68
C TYR A 44 -11.33 19.03 6.59
N LEU A 45 -11.47 18.31 5.48
CA LEU A 45 -10.54 18.39 4.35
C LEU A 45 -10.51 19.80 3.75
N LEU A 46 -11.66 20.47 3.65
CA LEU A 46 -11.74 21.85 3.17
C LEU A 46 -11.06 22.85 4.11
N GLN A 47 -11.13 22.63 5.42
CA GLN A 47 -10.37 23.44 6.38
C GLN A 47 -8.87 23.23 6.25
N LEU A 48 -8.42 21.97 6.09
CA LEU A 48 -7.01 21.65 5.88
C LEU A 48 -6.48 22.18 4.55
N PHE A 49 -7.29 22.13 3.49
CA PHE A 49 -6.92 22.58 2.15
C PHE A 49 -6.65 24.08 2.08
N LYS A 50 -7.15 24.89 3.02
CA LYS A 50 -6.84 26.33 3.12
C LYS A 50 -5.39 26.62 3.55
N LEU A 51 -4.69 25.63 4.07
CA LEU A 51 -3.32 25.78 4.55
C LEU A 51 -2.36 25.65 3.37
N ASP A 52 -1.88 26.79 2.87
CA ASP A 52 -0.91 26.87 1.80
C ASP A 52 0.53 26.98 2.32
N PHE A 53 1.43 26.27 1.65
CA PHE A 53 2.85 26.27 1.94
C PHE A 53 3.68 26.43 0.66
N ASP A 54 4.84 27.05 0.79
CA ASP A 54 5.73 27.35 -0.35
C ASP A 54 6.67 26.19 -0.72
N ARG A 55 6.86 25.21 0.19
CA ARG A 55 7.77 24.08 -0.02
C ARG A 55 7.24 22.77 0.54
N ILE A 56 7.56 21.67 -0.13
CA ILE A 56 7.27 20.31 0.33
C ILE A 56 8.32 19.90 1.36
N GLY A 57 7.89 19.34 2.50
CA GLY A 57 8.81 18.93 3.55
C GLY A 57 8.13 18.45 4.83
N SER A 58 8.94 18.03 5.81
CA SER A 58 8.48 17.68 7.15
C SER A 58 7.99 18.91 7.91
N LEU A 59 7.05 18.69 8.83
CA LEU A 59 6.62 19.74 9.76
C LEU A 59 7.74 20.11 10.74
N PRO A 60 7.86 21.39 11.12
CA PRO A 60 8.83 21.79 12.13
C PRO A 60 8.47 21.16 13.48
N TRP A 61 9.50 20.82 14.26
CA TRP A 61 9.29 20.34 15.62
C TRP A 61 8.68 21.45 16.49
N PRO A 62 7.68 21.15 17.34
CA PRO A 62 7.10 22.15 18.23
C PRO A 62 8.15 22.83 19.11
N GLY A 63 8.21 24.16 19.07
CA GLY A 63 9.17 24.95 19.86
C GLY A 63 10.57 25.10 19.25
N VAL A 64 10.79 24.61 18.02
CA VAL A 64 11.98 24.90 17.23
C VAL A 64 11.61 25.92 16.15
N GLU A 65 12.47 26.93 15.92
CA GLU A 65 12.25 27.88 14.84
C GLU A 65 12.16 27.14 13.48
N PRO A 66 11.20 27.49 12.62
CA PRO A 66 11.11 26.90 11.29
C PRO A 66 12.41 27.08 10.53
N GLN A 67 12.98 25.98 10.03
CA GLN A 67 14.14 26.05 9.14
C GLN A 67 13.74 26.66 7.79
N ILE A 68 14.65 27.42 7.17
CA ILE A 68 14.45 28.04 5.84
C ILE A 68 14.17 26.96 4.77
N THR A 69 14.75 25.78 4.95
CA THR A 69 14.54 24.58 4.13
C THR A 69 13.94 23.49 5.02
N PRO A 70 12.68 23.10 4.85
CA PRO A 70 12.16 21.98 5.62
C PRO A 70 12.93 20.71 5.21
N ALA A 71 13.17 19.83 6.17
CA ALA A 71 13.71 18.49 5.88
C ALA A 71 12.75 17.74 4.94
N ARG A 72 13.22 16.72 4.20
CA ARG A 72 12.34 15.90 3.36
C ARG A 72 11.14 15.35 4.14
N PRO A 73 9.98 15.08 3.54
CA PRO A 73 8.85 14.47 4.25
C PRO A 73 9.19 13.10 4.84
N LEU A 74 8.76 12.82 6.07
CA LEU A 74 8.77 11.46 6.63
C LEU A 74 7.44 10.77 6.28
N THR A 75 7.40 10.04 5.17
CA THR A 75 6.17 9.42 4.67
C THR A 75 5.92 8.05 5.29
N PHE A 76 4.65 7.64 5.35
CA PHE A 76 4.26 6.30 5.75
C PHE A 76 4.90 5.24 4.85
N LYS A 77 4.98 5.51 3.54
CA LYS A 77 5.65 4.65 2.56
C LYS A 77 7.11 4.39 2.92
N ALA A 78 7.90 5.44 3.11
CA ALA A 78 9.34 5.31 3.42
C ALA A 78 9.55 4.58 4.75
N HIS A 79 8.71 4.86 5.76
CA HIS A 79 8.72 4.13 7.01
C HIS A 79 8.41 2.64 6.83
N SER A 80 7.36 2.32 6.10
CA SER A 80 6.96 0.92 5.83
C SER A 80 8.08 0.15 5.12
N ILE A 81 8.71 0.75 4.10
CA ILE A 81 9.86 0.14 3.39
C ILE A 81 11.01 -0.15 4.35
N LEU A 82 11.34 0.79 5.25
CA LEU A 82 12.40 0.57 6.23
C LEU A 82 12.02 -0.50 7.26
N GLN A 83 10.83 -0.39 7.85
CA GLN A 83 10.39 -1.26 8.94
C GLN A 83 10.21 -2.71 8.45
N ASN A 84 9.57 -2.89 7.30
CA ASN A 84 9.17 -4.21 6.81
C ASN A 84 10.18 -4.79 5.81
N GLY A 85 10.85 -3.93 5.03
CA GLY A 85 11.79 -4.33 3.98
C GLY A 85 13.26 -4.21 4.39
N GLY A 86 13.56 -3.49 5.49
CA GLY A 86 14.92 -3.27 5.96
C GLY A 86 15.75 -2.32 5.07
N VAL A 87 15.13 -1.65 4.10
CA VAL A 87 15.77 -0.75 3.14
C VAL A 87 15.55 0.71 3.55
N ASN A 88 16.64 1.47 3.65
CA ASN A 88 16.56 2.90 3.95
C ASN A 88 16.47 3.72 2.65
N THR A 89 15.27 4.19 2.32
CA THR A 89 14.97 5.01 1.14
C THR A 89 14.80 6.50 1.46
N PHE A 90 15.26 6.94 2.63
CA PHE A 90 15.13 8.33 3.04
C PHE A 90 16.01 9.28 2.23
N GLY A 91 17.17 8.80 1.75
CA GLY A 91 18.16 9.61 1.05
C GLY A 91 18.68 10.79 1.90
N ASP A 92 19.18 11.84 1.24
CA ASP A 92 19.56 13.10 1.90
C ASP A 92 18.33 13.79 2.51
N ARG A 93 18.28 13.95 3.83
CA ARG A 93 17.15 14.55 4.54
C ARG A 93 17.19 16.07 4.63
N HIS A 94 18.29 16.73 4.24
CA HIS A 94 18.54 18.14 4.54
C HIS A 94 17.67 19.12 3.75
N HIS A 95 17.13 18.71 2.60
CA HIS A 95 16.37 19.59 1.71
C HIS A 95 15.09 18.94 1.22
N GLY A 96 13.95 19.57 1.53
CA GLY A 96 12.65 19.29 0.90
C GLY A 96 12.59 19.72 -0.56
N TYR A 97 11.39 19.67 -1.15
CA TYR A 97 11.21 19.86 -2.59
C TYR A 97 10.55 21.19 -2.92
N THR A 98 10.86 21.71 -4.11
CA THR A 98 10.28 22.95 -4.63
C THR A 98 9.22 22.70 -5.68
N THR A 99 9.17 21.50 -6.26
CA THR A 99 8.13 21.11 -7.21
C THR A 99 7.49 19.77 -6.86
N THR A 100 6.25 19.59 -7.32
CA THR A 100 5.56 18.31 -7.22
C THR A 100 6.25 17.24 -8.06
N THR A 101 6.73 17.60 -9.25
CA THR A 101 7.46 16.70 -10.15
C THR A 101 8.68 16.08 -9.45
N GLU A 102 9.51 16.90 -8.79
CA GLU A 102 10.69 16.41 -8.04
C GLU A 102 10.28 15.47 -6.90
N TYR A 103 9.21 15.82 -6.18
CA TYR A 103 8.71 14.99 -5.08
C TYR A 103 8.18 13.63 -5.59
N PHE A 104 7.42 13.60 -6.68
CA PHE A 104 6.94 12.34 -7.26
C PHE A 104 8.08 11.46 -7.77
N GLN A 105 9.09 12.05 -8.42
CA GLN A 105 10.30 11.31 -8.82
C GLN A 105 11.03 10.72 -7.63
N TYR A 106 11.10 11.45 -6.51
CA TYR A 106 11.65 10.93 -5.27
C TYR A 106 10.86 9.75 -4.73
N VAL A 107 9.53 9.86 -4.62
CA VAL A 107 8.68 8.81 -4.04
C VAL A 107 8.70 7.54 -4.88
N VAL A 108 8.60 7.64 -6.22
CA VAL A 108 8.74 6.47 -7.12
C VAL A 108 10.17 5.89 -7.07
N GLY A 109 11.18 6.75 -6.85
CA GLY A 109 12.54 6.31 -6.58
C GLY A 109 12.64 5.34 -5.40
N GLN A 110 11.79 5.50 -4.38
CA GLN A 110 11.76 4.60 -3.22
C GLN A 110 11.27 3.19 -3.58
N ASP A 111 10.28 3.05 -4.46
CA ASP A 111 9.84 1.74 -4.97
C ASP A 111 10.98 1.03 -5.72
N TRP A 112 11.72 1.80 -6.54
CA TRP A 112 12.87 1.29 -7.26
C TRP A 112 14.00 0.84 -6.32
N GLU A 113 14.35 1.67 -5.33
CA GLU A 113 15.36 1.34 -4.34
C GLU A 113 14.97 0.11 -3.52
N GLN A 114 13.70 0.00 -3.13
CA GLN A 114 13.16 -1.20 -2.47
C GLN A 114 13.34 -2.43 -3.37
N LEU A 115 12.90 -2.38 -4.62
CA LEU A 115 13.01 -3.48 -5.57
C LEU A 115 14.46 -3.96 -5.72
N VAL A 116 15.40 -3.02 -5.84
CA VAL A 116 16.82 -3.31 -6.05
C VAL A 116 17.50 -3.84 -4.78
N GLN A 117 17.25 -3.23 -3.62
CA GLN A 117 18.04 -3.47 -2.41
C GLN A 117 17.45 -4.51 -1.47
N GLN A 118 16.13 -4.72 -1.46
CA GLN A 118 15.50 -5.71 -0.60
C GLN A 118 15.66 -7.10 -1.23
N PRO A 119 16.35 -8.08 -0.59
CA PRO A 119 16.64 -9.37 -1.21
C PRO A 119 15.39 -10.13 -1.68
N ASN A 120 14.35 -10.16 -0.86
CA ASN A 120 13.08 -10.84 -1.13
C ASN A 120 12.00 -9.95 -1.77
N SER A 121 12.38 -8.93 -2.55
CA SER A 121 11.43 -8.04 -3.22
C SER A 121 10.67 -8.67 -4.39
N THR A 122 11.11 -9.85 -4.86
CA THR A 122 10.56 -10.52 -6.04
C THR A 122 10.41 -12.02 -5.82
N ALA A 123 9.46 -12.66 -6.50
CA ALA A 123 9.22 -14.11 -6.49
C ALA A 123 9.53 -14.73 -7.87
N GLY A 124 10.81 -15.01 -8.13
CA GLY A 124 11.26 -15.64 -9.38
C GLY A 124 11.51 -14.67 -10.54
N LEU A 125 11.93 -15.24 -11.68
CA LEU A 125 12.33 -14.45 -12.87
C LEU A 125 11.19 -13.61 -13.44
N TYR A 126 9.99 -14.19 -13.54
CA TYR A 126 8.83 -13.52 -14.14
C TYR A 126 8.41 -12.29 -13.32
N ASP A 127 8.25 -12.44 -12.00
CA ASP A 127 7.90 -11.32 -11.12
C ASP A 127 8.99 -10.22 -11.12
N ALA A 128 10.28 -10.61 -11.07
CA ALA A 128 11.37 -9.66 -11.11
C ALA A 128 11.39 -8.80 -12.38
N LYS A 129 11.14 -9.42 -13.55
CA LYS A 129 11.08 -8.70 -14.82
C LYS A 129 9.90 -7.74 -14.87
N ASN A 130 8.70 -8.21 -14.50
CA ASN A 130 7.50 -7.37 -14.55
C ASN A 130 7.59 -6.18 -13.59
N LYS A 131 8.08 -6.38 -12.36
CA LYS A 131 8.31 -5.27 -11.41
C LYS A 131 9.34 -4.26 -11.91
N TYR A 132 10.40 -4.72 -12.56
CA TYR A 132 11.39 -3.84 -13.17
C TYR A 132 10.74 -2.93 -14.22
N VAL A 133 10.02 -3.51 -15.18
CA VAL A 133 9.33 -2.74 -16.24
C VAL A 133 8.27 -1.82 -15.63
N ALA A 134 7.49 -2.33 -14.68
CA ALA A 134 6.45 -1.57 -13.97
C ALA A 134 7.00 -0.30 -13.31
N PHE A 135 8.11 -0.39 -12.58
CA PHE A 135 8.67 0.78 -11.88
C PHE A 135 9.45 1.72 -12.80
N GLN A 136 9.96 1.23 -13.94
CA GLN A 136 10.47 2.12 -14.99
C GLN A 136 9.33 2.92 -15.63
N PHE A 137 8.22 2.25 -15.93
CA PHE A 137 7.02 2.88 -16.48
C PHE A 137 6.49 4.00 -15.57
N LEU A 138 6.40 3.77 -14.25
CA LEU A 138 6.00 4.82 -13.31
C LEU A 138 6.89 6.05 -13.38
N LYS A 139 8.22 5.89 -13.51
CA LYS A 139 9.15 7.01 -13.62
C LYS A 139 8.93 7.82 -14.89
N ILE A 140 8.64 7.14 -16.00
CA ILE A 140 8.40 7.76 -17.31
C ILE A 140 7.10 8.56 -17.29
N LEU A 141 6.04 8.06 -16.64
CA LEU A 141 4.72 8.70 -16.63
C LEU A 141 4.61 9.97 -15.77
N ILE A 142 5.50 10.19 -14.80
CA ILE A 142 5.37 11.29 -13.83
C ILE A 142 5.13 12.65 -14.50
N PRO A 143 5.92 13.09 -15.51
CA PRO A 143 5.74 14.40 -16.11
C PRO A 143 4.35 14.62 -16.72
N ASP A 144 3.75 13.56 -17.28
CA ASP A 144 2.43 13.61 -17.91
C ASP A 144 1.28 13.61 -16.89
N LEU A 145 1.56 13.14 -15.66
CA LEU A 145 0.60 13.03 -14.55
C LEU A 145 0.76 14.13 -13.49
N VAL A 146 1.48 15.19 -13.80
CA VAL A 146 1.57 16.38 -12.94
C VAL A 146 0.69 17.50 -13.50
N ASN A 147 -0.20 18.01 -12.66
CA ASN A 147 -0.99 19.21 -12.96
C ASN A 147 -0.08 20.44 -12.91
N ALA A 148 0.21 21.03 -14.07
CA ALA A 148 1.07 22.20 -14.18
C ALA A 148 0.64 23.39 -13.31
N LYS A 149 -0.68 23.57 -13.02
CA LYS A 149 -1.17 24.63 -12.12
C LYS A 149 -0.67 24.45 -10.67
N TYR A 150 -0.38 23.22 -10.27
CA TYR A 150 -0.02 22.83 -8.90
C TYR A 150 1.37 22.18 -8.81
N ASP A 151 2.21 22.36 -9.83
CA ASP A 151 3.59 21.87 -9.77
C ASP A 151 4.44 22.71 -8.80
N HIS A 152 4.16 24.02 -8.70
CA HIS A 152 4.89 24.95 -7.83
C HIS A 152 3.97 25.59 -6.79
N CYS A 153 4.47 25.76 -5.56
CA CYS A 153 3.78 26.41 -4.44
C CYS A 153 2.40 25.78 -4.12
N LYS A 154 1.62 26.44 -3.25
CA LYS A 154 0.30 25.98 -2.78
C LYS A 154 0.32 24.52 -2.28
N PHE A 155 1.44 24.10 -1.71
CA PHE A 155 1.55 22.78 -1.10
C PHE A 155 0.63 22.72 0.12
N LYS A 156 0.18 21.52 0.48
CA LYS A 156 -0.88 21.31 1.47
C LYS A 156 -0.36 20.47 2.63
N LEU A 157 -1.01 20.63 3.78
CA LEU A 157 -0.83 19.71 4.89
C LEU A 157 -1.52 18.38 4.55
N ILE A 158 -0.74 17.33 4.34
CA ILE A 158 -1.19 15.97 4.01
C ILE A 158 -0.88 15.08 5.21
N CYS A 159 -1.72 14.06 5.44
CA CYS A 159 -1.38 12.93 6.28
C CYS A 159 -1.63 11.65 5.49
N ASP A 160 -0.59 10.83 5.30
CA ASP A 160 -0.68 9.61 4.49
C ASP A 160 -1.74 8.63 5.01
N ASP A 161 -2.02 8.66 6.31
CA ASP A 161 -2.94 7.75 6.99
C ASP A 161 -4.28 8.40 7.41
N LEU A 162 -4.58 9.60 6.93
CA LEU A 162 -5.87 10.25 7.20
C LEU A 162 -6.98 9.64 6.34
N GLY A 163 -7.93 8.98 7.00
CA GLY A 163 -9.16 8.45 6.41
C GLY A 163 -10.26 8.22 7.45
N LEU A 164 -11.23 7.36 7.12
CA LEU A 164 -12.38 7.08 8.00
C LEU A 164 -11.99 6.45 9.33
N ALA A 165 -10.90 5.68 9.37
CA ALA A 165 -10.45 4.98 10.58
C ALA A 165 -9.95 5.94 11.68
N ASN A 166 -9.61 7.18 11.31
CA ASN A 166 -9.08 8.21 12.21
C ASN A 166 -10.19 9.04 12.86
N LEU A 167 -11.46 8.78 12.53
CA LEU A 167 -12.60 9.55 13.03
C LEU A 167 -13.18 8.92 14.30
N ILE A 168 -13.44 9.77 15.30
CA ILE A 168 -14.19 9.41 16.51
C ILE A 168 -15.56 10.06 16.41
N VAL A 169 -16.62 9.25 16.49
CA VAL A 169 -18.02 9.71 16.48
C VAL A 169 -18.63 9.67 17.87
N ARG A 170 -19.71 10.44 18.09
CA ARG A 170 -20.35 10.55 19.40
C ARG A 170 -20.92 9.21 19.90
N SER A 171 -21.64 8.48 19.05
CA SER A 171 -22.13 7.13 19.36
C SER A 171 -22.40 6.33 18.08
N LYS A 172 -22.95 5.11 18.21
CA LYS A 172 -23.37 4.30 17.07
C LYS A 172 -24.60 4.88 16.36
N GLU A 173 -25.45 5.59 17.09
CA GLU A 173 -26.68 6.22 16.60
C GLU A 173 -26.48 7.68 16.18
N ASP A 174 -25.49 8.36 16.77
CA ASP A 174 -25.09 9.73 16.41
C ASP A 174 -23.69 9.73 15.80
N LEU A 175 -23.65 9.73 14.46
CA LEU A 175 -22.44 9.75 13.64
C LEU A 175 -21.74 11.12 13.60
N THR A 176 -22.10 12.06 14.48
CA THR A 176 -21.37 13.33 14.61
C THR A 176 -19.91 13.06 14.99
N VAL A 177 -18.98 13.49 14.13
CA VAL A 177 -17.53 13.41 14.35
C VAL A 177 -17.15 14.42 15.43
N ILE A 178 -16.58 13.93 16.53
CA ILE A 178 -16.13 14.71 17.69
C ILE A 178 -14.61 14.69 17.87
N GLY A 179 -13.89 13.93 17.05
CA GLY A 179 -12.43 13.90 17.06
C GLY A 179 -11.83 13.32 15.78
N VAL A 180 -10.63 13.80 15.46
CA VAL A 180 -9.75 13.26 14.42
C VAL A 180 -8.41 12.95 15.09
N VAL A 181 -7.95 11.70 14.98
CA VAL A 181 -6.75 11.20 15.67
C VAL A 181 -5.71 10.65 14.69
N ASP A 182 -4.57 10.16 15.22
CA ASP A 182 -3.53 9.46 14.44
C ASP A 182 -2.99 10.23 13.24
N LEU A 183 -2.66 11.51 13.45
CA LEU A 183 -2.07 12.41 12.44
C LEU A 183 -0.53 12.35 12.38
N GLU A 184 0.07 11.25 12.82
CA GLU A 184 1.53 11.12 12.97
C GLU A 184 2.29 11.13 11.63
N TRP A 185 1.63 10.73 10.54
CA TRP A 185 2.18 10.73 9.18
C TRP A 185 1.93 12.05 8.43
N SER A 186 1.86 13.16 9.16
CA SER A 186 1.59 14.48 8.59
C SER A 186 2.85 15.16 8.07
N TYR A 187 2.75 15.75 6.88
CA TYR A 187 3.82 16.52 6.24
C TYR A 187 3.23 17.54 5.26
N ILE A 188 4.07 18.45 4.75
CA ILE A 188 3.70 19.37 3.68
C ILE A 188 4.00 18.70 2.35
N GLY A 189 2.97 18.48 1.52
CA GLY A 189 3.08 17.76 0.25
C GLY A 189 2.28 18.37 -0.90
N PRO A 190 2.31 17.75 -2.09
CA PRO A 190 1.63 18.26 -3.28
C PRO A 190 0.12 18.46 -3.14
N ALA A 191 -0.40 19.61 -3.59
CA ALA A 191 -1.84 19.86 -3.58
C ALA A 191 -2.65 18.81 -4.33
N GLN A 192 -2.11 18.32 -5.46
CA GLN A 192 -2.77 17.29 -6.27
C GLN A 192 -2.77 15.91 -5.61
N LEU A 193 -1.87 15.65 -4.66
CA LEU A 193 -1.89 14.43 -3.85
C LEU A 193 -2.97 14.53 -2.77
N PHE A 194 -3.11 15.70 -2.13
CA PHE A 194 -4.22 15.98 -1.21
C PHE A 194 -5.58 15.93 -1.91
N GLY A 195 -5.69 16.57 -3.06
CA GLY A 195 -6.91 16.67 -3.87
C GLY A 195 -7.09 15.54 -4.87
N SER A 196 -6.62 14.33 -4.58
CA SER A 196 -6.84 13.18 -5.44
C SER A 196 -8.07 12.38 -5.00
N ALA A 197 -8.57 11.49 -5.88
CA ALA A 197 -9.61 10.53 -5.50
C ALA A 197 -9.19 9.77 -4.22
N PRO A 198 -9.97 9.85 -3.13
CA PRO A 198 -9.47 9.38 -1.85
C PRO A 198 -9.42 7.85 -1.78
N TRP A 199 -8.26 7.30 -1.41
CA TRP A 199 -8.11 5.85 -1.22
C TRP A 199 -9.01 5.29 -0.09
N TRP A 200 -9.35 6.12 0.90
CA TRP A 200 -10.05 5.71 2.12
C TRP A 200 -11.57 5.61 1.98
N LEU A 201 -12.16 5.82 0.79
CA LEU A 201 -13.63 5.83 0.61
C LEU A 201 -14.29 4.55 1.13
N LEU A 202 -13.65 3.39 0.95
CA LEU A 202 -14.14 2.12 1.50
C LEU A 202 -13.37 1.68 2.75
N GLN A 203 -12.71 2.62 3.45
CA GLN A 203 -11.84 2.45 4.63
C GLN A 203 -10.57 1.61 4.39
N ASP A 204 -10.50 0.90 3.28
CA ASP A 204 -9.41 0.02 2.92
C ASP A 204 -8.53 0.61 1.81
N ARG A 205 -7.21 0.38 1.88
CA ARG A 205 -6.29 0.83 0.83
C ARG A 205 -6.41 -0.10 -0.36
N PRO A 206 -6.64 0.41 -1.59
CA PRO A 206 -6.90 -0.42 -2.74
C PRO A 206 -5.64 -1.02 -3.36
N VAL A 207 -4.66 -1.42 -2.53
CA VAL A 207 -3.35 -2.01 -2.92
C VAL A 207 -3.12 -3.38 -2.29
N ASN A 208 -4.07 -3.87 -1.48
CA ASN A 208 -3.97 -5.20 -0.87
C ASN A 208 -4.70 -6.25 -1.71
N SER A 209 -4.51 -7.52 -1.35
CA SER A 209 -5.01 -8.65 -2.15
C SER A 209 -6.53 -8.76 -2.28
N ALA A 210 -7.31 -8.08 -1.44
CA ALA A 210 -8.76 -8.00 -1.61
C ALA A 210 -9.17 -7.17 -2.84
N TRP A 211 -8.22 -6.41 -3.38
CA TRP A 211 -8.37 -5.59 -4.57
C TRP A 211 -7.70 -6.19 -5.80
N ASP A 212 -7.02 -7.33 -5.70
CA ASP A 212 -6.32 -7.92 -6.84
C ASP A 212 -7.27 -8.13 -8.02
N CYS A 213 -6.80 -7.77 -9.22
CA CYS A 213 -7.53 -8.02 -10.45
C CYS A 213 -7.40 -9.49 -10.84
N GLU A 214 -8.50 -10.10 -11.28
CA GLU A 214 -8.48 -11.43 -11.90
C GLU A 214 -8.53 -11.22 -13.43
N ASP A 215 -7.53 -11.75 -14.15
CA ASP A 215 -7.42 -11.61 -15.61
C ASP A 215 -7.53 -10.16 -16.12
N ASP A 216 -6.83 -9.23 -15.46
CA ASP A 216 -6.89 -7.77 -15.70
C ASP A 216 -8.27 -7.11 -15.50
N GLU A 217 -9.26 -7.84 -14.98
CA GLU A 217 -10.57 -7.28 -14.64
C GLU A 217 -10.66 -6.81 -13.18
N PRO A 218 -11.23 -5.61 -12.93
CA PRO A 218 -11.42 -5.10 -11.59
C PRO A 218 -12.29 -6.02 -10.73
N PRO A 219 -11.96 -6.18 -9.44
CA PRO A 219 -12.84 -6.88 -8.51
C PRO A 219 -14.15 -6.12 -8.30
N LYS A 220 -15.21 -6.81 -7.83
CA LYS A 220 -16.55 -6.22 -7.60
C LYS A 220 -16.53 -4.97 -6.71
N ILE A 221 -15.60 -4.93 -5.75
CA ILE A 221 -15.37 -3.80 -4.85
C ILE A 221 -15.02 -2.50 -5.60
N ALA A 222 -14.39 -2.59 -6.78
CA ALA A 222 -14.02 -1.43 -7.59
C ALA A 222 -15.25 -0.64 -8.04
N ALA A 223 -16.34 -1.31 -8.44
CA ALA A 223 -17.57 -0.63 -8.82
C ALA A 223 -18.19 0.13 -7.65
N ARG A 224 -18.13 -0.45 -6.43
CA ARG A 224 -18.57 0.21 -5.20
C ARG A 224 -17.70 1.42 -4.87
N TYR A 225 -16.38 1.30 -5.02
CA TYR A 225 -15.44 2.41 -4.82
C TYR A 225 -15.76 3.59 -5.75
N LEU A 226 -15.99 3.32 -7.04
CA LEU A 226 -16.34 4.35 -8.02
C LEU A 226 -17.70 5.01 -7.72
N LYS A 227 -18.71 4.24 -7.30
CA LYS A 227 -19.99 4.80 -6.82
C LYS A 227 -19.76 5.75 -5.63
N CYS A 228 -18.96 5.32 -4.64
CA CYS A 228 -18.63 6.15 -3.48
C CYS A 228 -17.84 7.41 -3.87
N LEU A 229 -16.94 7.31 -4.85
CA LEU A 229 -16.18 8.45 -5.37
C LEU A 229 -17.10 9.48 -6.01
N GLU A 230 -18.05 9.06 -6.84
CA GLU A 230 -19.05 9.95 -7.45
C GLU A 230 -19.90 10.66 -6.38
N SER A 231 -20.40 9.90 -5.39
CA SER A 231 -21.15 10.48 -4.27
C SER A 231 -20.30 11.47 -3.46
N PHE A 232 -19.04 11.13 -3.18
CA PHE A 232 -18.13 12.01 -2.43
C PHE A 232 -17.82 13.30 -3.18
N ILE A 233 -17.59 13.24 -4.50
CA ILE A 233 -17.38 14.41 -5.34
C ILE A 233 -18.58 15.35 -5.26
N GLN A 234 -19.80 14.83 -5.37
CA GLN A 234 -21.02 15.64 -5.26
C GLN A 234 -21.13 16.31 -3.88
N ILE A 235 -20.95 15.54 -2.80
CA ILE A 235 -20.97 16.06 -1.42
C ILE A 235 -19.93 17.17 -1.25
N LEU A 236 -18.71 16.95 -1.74
CA LEU A 236 -17.63 17.92 -1.63
C LEU A 236 -17.95 19.22 -2.38
N GLU A 237 -18.52 19.15 -3.58
CA GLU A 237 -18.94 20.34 -4.33
C GLU A 237 -20.05 21.13 -3.61
N GLU A 238 -20.99 20.43 -2.96
CA GLU A 238 -22.03 21.05 -2.15
C GLU A 238 -21.45 21.76 -0.93
N GLU A 239 -20.47 21.16 -0.24
CA GLU A 239 -19.81 21.78 0.92
C GLU A 239 -18.88 22.94 0.51
N GLU A 240 -18.12 22.80 -0.59
CA GLU A 240 -17.31 23.89 -1.15
C GLU A 240 -18.18 25.10 -1.51
N GLY A 241 -19.34 24.87 -2.12
CA GLY A 241 -20.28 25.93 -2.49
C GLY A 241 -20.85 26.70 -1.31
N LYS A 242 -20.81 26.14 -0.09
CA LYS A 242 -21.24 26.82 1.14
C LYS A 242 -20.14 27.67 1.76
N MET A 243 -18.88 27.49 1.34
CA MET A 243 -17.72 28.15 1.96
C MET A 243 -17.34 29.45 1.23
N PRO A 244 -17.28 30.59 1.94
CA PRO A 244 -16.81 31.84 1.35
C PRO A 244 -15.36 31.70 0.84
N GLY A 245 -15.09 32.17 -0.38
CA GLY A 245 -13.76 32.14 -1.00
C GLY A 245 -13.39 30.82 -1.70
N HIS A 246 -14.31 29.85 -1.79
CA HIS A 246 -14.12 28.59 -2.53
C HIS A 246 -14.90 28.55 -3.86
N GLU A 247 -15.06 29.72 -4.49
CA GLU A 247 -15.82 29.89 -5.73
C GLU A 247 -15.27 29.06 -6.90
N GLU A 248 -13.94 28.86 -6.92
CA GLU A 248 -13.26 28.02 -7.93
C GLU A 248 -13.39 26.52 -7.66
N ARG A 249 -13.91 26.10 -6.50
CA ARG A 249 -14.03 24.68 -6.09
C ARG A 249 -12.73 23.90 -6.33
N GLU A 250 -11.62 24.46 -5.85
CA GLU A 250 -10.28 23.96 -6.18
C GLU A 250 -10.09 22.49 -5.77
N LEU A 251 -10.67 22.04 -4.65
CA LEU A 251 -10.45 20.68 -4.15
C LEU A 251 -11.25 19.65 -4.96
N SER A 252 -12.55 19.85 -5.17
CA SER A 252 -13.34 18.93 -6.01
C SER A 252 -12.88 18.94 -7.47
N SER A 253 -12.41 20.08 -7.98
CA SER A 253 -11.83 20.18 -9.32
C SER A 253 -10.55 19.36 -9.46
N LEU A 254 -9.68 19.35 -8.45
CA LEU A 254 -8.49 18.50 -8.40
C LEU A 254 -8.87 17.01 -8.38
N ILE A 255 -9.90 16.62 -7.62
CA ILE A 255 -10.34 15.22 -7.56
C ILE A 255 -10.84 14.77 -8.93
N LYS A 256 -11.71 15.57 -9.56
CA LYS A 256 -12.23 15.32 -10.91
C LYS A 256 -11.09 15.24 -11.94
N TRP A 257 -10.12 16.15 -11.87
CA TRP A 257 -8.94 16.10 -12.73
C TRP A 257 -8.14 14.80 -12.52
N SER A 258 -7.93 14.39 -11.27
CA SER A 258 -7.15 13.17 -10.98
C SER A 258 -7.85 11.90 -11.48
N GLN A 259 -9.19 11.89 -11.50
CA GLN A 259 -9.97 10.80 -12.08
C GLN A 259 -9.89 10.82 -13.61
N ALA A 260 -10.08 11.99 -14.24
CA ALA A 260 -10.10 12.12 -15.69
C ALA A 260 -8.73 11.85 -16.35
N SER A 261 -7.64 12.26 -15.68
CA SER A 261 -6.26 12.07 -16.15
C SER A 261 -5.66 10.70 -15.80
N GLY A 262 -6.32 9.91 -14.95
CA GLY A 262 -5.72 8.70 -14.37
C GLY A 262 -4.69 8.96 -13.27
N ALA A 263 -4.36 10.21 -12.94
CA ALA A 263 -3.39 10.56 -11.89
C ALA A 263 -3.74 9.97 -10.52
N MET A 264 -5.03 9.76 -10.23
CA MET A 264 -5.45 9.15 -8.97
C MET A 264 -4.86 7.76 -8.73
N TRP A 265 -4.67 6.99 -9.80
CA TRP A 265 -4.09 5.65 -9.72
C TRP A 265 -2.61 5.69 -9.37
N LEU A 266 -1.86 6.61 -9.99
CA LEU A 266 -0.48 6.89 -9.60
C LEU A 266 -0.41 7.34 -8.15
N HIS A 267 -1.24 8.30 -7.73
CA HIS A 267 -1.25 8.82 -6.37
C HIS A 267 -1.49 7.74 -5.31
N MET A 268 -2.36 6.76 -5.55
CA MET A 268 -2.56 5.62 -4.64
C MET A 268 -1.30 4.77 -4.48
N LEU A 269 -0.51 4.59 -5.55
CA LEU A 269 0.77 3.90 -5.52
C LEU A 269 1.84 4.71 -4.79
N LEU A 270 1.83 6.06 -4.94
CA LEU A 270 2.75 6.94 -4.23
C LEU A 270 2.50 6.97 -2.71
N LEU A 271 1.25 6.78 -2.28
CA LEU A 271 0.86 6.76 -0.86
C LEU A 271 1.06 5.40 -0.19
N SER A 272 1.50 4.37 -0.93
CA SER A 272 1.59 2.99 -0.46
C SER A 272 2.99 2.40 -0.71
N GLY A 273 3.53 1.65 0.24
CA GLY A 273 4.76 0.86 0.04
C GLY A 273 4.44 -0.54 -0.46
N PHE A 274 5.46 -1.29 -0.90
CA PHE A 274 5.31 -2.67 -1.37
C PHE A 274 4.32 -2.81 -2.55
N ASN A 275 4.40 -1.89 -3.50
CA ASN A 275 3.53 -1.94 -4.68
C ASN A 275 3.82 -3.19 -5.54
N ASP A 276 2.75 -3.75 -6.10
CA ASP A 276 2.81 -4.87 -7.03
C ASP A 276 2.28 -4.44 -8.41
N TYR A 277 2.83 -5.02 -9.48
CA TYR A 277 2.44 -4.71 -10.86
C TYR A 277 1.03 -5.23 -11.20
N CYS A 278 0.52 -6.20 -10.43
CA CYS A 278 -0.85 -6.70 -10.54
C CYS A 278 -1.86 -5.94 -9.66
N SER A 279 -1.38 -5.05 -8.77
CA SER A 279 -2.27 -4.33 -7.85
C SER A 279 -3.33 -3.54 -8.60
N PHE A 280 -4.51 -3.38 -8.01
CA PHE A 280 -5.62 -2.66 -8.62
C PHE A 280 -5.25 -1.30 -9.20
N PRO A 281 -4.56 -0.39 -8.48
CA PRO A 281 -4.27 0.94 -9.00
C PRO A 281 -3.26 0.86 -10.14
N PHE A 282 -2.30 -0.07 -10.08
CA PHE A 282 -1.36 -0.28 -11.18
C PHE A 282 -2.06 -0.81 -12.43
N THR A 283 -2.95 -1.79 -12.28
CA THR A 283 -3.75 -2.32 -13.40
C THR A 283 -4.66 -1.24 -14.00
N GLN A 284 -5.30 -0.40 -13.19
CA GLN A 284 -6.07 0.72 -13.70
C GLN A 284 -5.19 1.77 -14.41
N LEU A 285 -4.00 2.06 -13.88
CA LEU A 285 -3.05 2.96 -14.51
C LEU A 285 -2.58 2.43 -15.87
N ARG A 286 -2.21 1.14 -15.96
CA ARG A 286 -1.87 0.47 -17.22
C ARG A 286 -3.01 0.53 -18.23
N ARG A 287 -4.26 0.30 -17.80
CA ARG A 287 -5.43 0.40 -18.68
C ARG A 287 -5.64 1.82 -19.20
N HIS A 288 -5.38 2.84 -18.37
CA HIS A 288 -5.49 4.24 -18.76
C HIS A 288 -4.39 4.66 -19.76
N PHE A 289 -3.17 4.15 -19.57
CA PHE A 289 -1.98 4.45 -20.38
C PHE A 289 -1.52 3.22 -21.18
N HIS A 290 -2.47 2.54 -21.84
CA HIS A 290 -2.19 1.25 -22.47
C HIS A 290 -1.14 1.34 -23.59
N THR A 291 -1.20 2.41 -24.39
CA THR A 291 -0.26 2.60 -25.51
C THR A 291 1.16 2.82 -25.00
N GLU A 292 1.31 3.65 -23.97
CA GLU A 292 2.57 3.95 -23.31
C GLU A 292 3.13 2.73 -22.60
N TRP A 293 2.28 1.92 -21.98
CA TRP A 293 2.65 0.66 -21.34
C TRP A 293 3.22 -0.34 -22.35
N VAL A 294 2.50 -0.59 -23.45
CA VAL A 294 2.96 -1.52 -24.50
C VAL A 294 4.30 -1.09 -25.06
N LYS A 295 4.48 0.21 -25.32
CA LYS A 295 5.77 0.75 -25.77
C LYS A 295 6.88 0.54 -24.74
N CYS A 296 6.60 0.76 -23.45
CA CYS A 296 7.56 0.56 -22.37
C CYS A 296 7.96 -0.92 -22.22
N GLU A 297 7.00 -1.85 -22.38
CA GLU A 297 7.26 -3.29 -22.41
C GLU A 297 8.15 -3.66 -23.60
N GLU A 298 7.81 -3.23 -24.82
CA GLU A 298 8.58 -3.51 -26.03
C GLU A 298 10.02 -2.98 -25.96
N GLU A 299 10.22 -1.77 -25.41
CA GLU A 299 11.55 -1.16 -25.24
C GLU A 299 12.38 -1.85 -24.15
N SER A 300 11.72 -2.46 -23.16
CA SER A 300 12.39 -3.17 -22.06
C SER A 300 12.64 -4.64 -22.35
N ASP A 301 11.91 -5.21 -23.32
CA ASP A 301 11.91 -6.62 -23.64
C ASP A 301 13.30 -7.11 -24.04
N ASN A 302 13.70 -8.26 -23.48
CA ASN A 302 14.94 -8.96 -23.77
C ASN A 302 16.23 -8.13 -23.65
N THR A 303 16.26 -7.09 -22.83
CA THR A 303 17.50 -6.37 -22.53
C THR A 303 18.42 -7.19 -21.62
N GLU A 304 19.73 -7.21 -21.92
CA GLU A 304 20.72 -7.92 -21.10
C GLU A 304 20.70 -7.45 -19.63
N ALA A 305 20.42 -6.16 -19.42
CA ALA A 305 20.28 -5.57 -18.09
C ALA A 305 19.07 -6.15 -17.32
N LEU A 306 17.93 -6.36 -17.98
CA LEU A 306 16.73 -6.93 -17.37
C LEU A 306 16.94 -8.41 -16.98
N GLU A 307 17.56 -9.19 -17.87
CA GLU A 307 17.89 -10.59 -17.59
C GLU A 307 18.88 -10.71 -16.42
N ALA A 308 19.94 -9.90 -16.43
CA ALA A 308 20.92 -9.87 -15.36
C ALA A 308 20.30 -9.43 -14.02
N PHE A 309 19.40 -8.44 -14.05
CA PHE A 309 18.64 -8.01 -12.88
C PHE A 309 17.78 -9.15 -12.32
N ALA A 310 16.99 -9.81 -13.16
CA ALA A 310 16.09 -10.88 -12.75
C ALA A 310 16.86 -12.08 -12.17
N ALA A 311 17.95 -12.50 -12.83
CA ALA A 311 18.81 -13.58 -12.33
C ALA A 311 19.43 -13.25 -10.97
N ARG A 312 19.93 -12.01 -10.80
CA ARG A 312 20.45 -11.54 -9.51
C ARG A 312 19.38 -11.61 -8.43
N LYS A 313 18.17 -11.14 -8.72
CA LYS A 313 17.06 -11.12 -7.76
C LYS A 313 16.64 -12.53 -7.30
N VAL A 314 16.69 -13.52 -8.18
CA VAL A 314 16.44 -14.93 -7.81
C VAL A 314 17.50 -15.43 -6.83
N SER A 315 18.78 -15.19 -7.13
CA SER A 315 19.89 -15.58 -6.24
C SER A 315 19.79 -14.91 -4.87
N GLU A 316 19.44 -13.61 -4.82
CA GLU A 316 19.25 -12.87 -3.57
C GLU A 316 18.07 -13.41 -2.73
N LEU A 317 16.99 -13.87 -3.38
CA LEU A 317 15.88 -14.51 -2.67
C LEU A 317 16.30 -15.86 -2.07
N GLU A 318 17.03 -16.69 -2.82
CA GLU A 318 17.53 -17.98 -2.32
C GLU A 318 18.42 -17.78 -1.08
N GLU A 319 19.36 -16.84 -1.13
CA GLU A 319 20.21 -16.48 0.01
C GLU A 319 19.39 -15.97 1.22
N TYR A 320 18.35 -15.18 0.95
CA TYR A 320 17.45 -14.67 1.98
C TYR A 320 16.67 -15.80 2.64
N ASP A 321 16.10 -16.73 1.86
CA ASP A 321 15.31 -17.85 2.38
C ASP A 321 16.15 -18.78 3.24
N GLU A 322 17.39 -19.08 2.83
CA GLU A 322 18.34 -19.83 3.67
C GLU A 322 18.67 -19.10 4.99
N ALA A 323 18.82 -17.77 4.94
CA ALA A 323 19.08 -16.98 6.13
C ALA A 323 17.84 -16.90 7.04
N LEU A 324 16.65 -16.84 6.46
CA LEU A 324 15.38 -16.84 7.16
C LEU A 324 15.15 -18.17 7.89
N GLU A 325 15.38 -19.31 7.24
CA GLU A 325 15.26 -20.63 7.86
C GLU A 325 16.14 -20.74 9.10
N LYS A 326 17.42 -20.37 9.00
CA LYS A 326 18.35 -20.32 10.14
C LYS A 326 17.85 -19.39 11.25
N ARG A 327 17.23 -18.26 10.91
CA ARG A 327 16.67 -17.31 11.88
C ARG A 327 15.44 -17.88 12.58
N GLU A 328 14.59 -18.60 11.87
CA GLU A 328 13.41 -19.25 12.41
C GLU A 328 13.78 -20.38 13.38
N GLU A 329 14.85 -21.13 13.10
CA GLU A 329 15.40 -22.12 14.03
C GLU A 329 15.85 -21.48 15.35
N ILE A 330 16.58 -20.36 15.29
CA ILE A 330 17.01 -19.63 16.49
C ILE A 330 15.80 -19.03 17.22
N LYS A 331 14.82 -18.48 16.50
CA LYS A 331 13.57 -17.97 17.08
C LYS A 331 12.81 -19.09 17.82
N ALA A 332 12.79 -20.31 17.28
CA ALA A 332 12.18 -21.46 17.94
C ALA A 332 12.87 -21.80 19.29
N LEU A 333 14.19 -21.57 19.42
CA LEU A 333 14.89 -21.70 20.70
C LEU A 333 14.41 -20.68 21.74
N VAL A 334 14.11 -19.45 21.31
CA VAL A 334 13.52 -18.42 22.17
C VAL A 334 12.11 -18.82 22.58
N ASP A 335 11.29 -19.24 21.63
CA ASP A 335 9.88 -19.60 21.88
C ASP A 335 9.77 -20.82 22.82
N CYS A 336 10.73 -21.76 22.78
CA CYS A 336 10.77 -22.89 23.72
C CYS A 336 11.56 -22.62 25.01
N GLY A 337 11.99 -21.38 25.26
CA GLY A 337 12.69 -20.96 26.48
C GLY A 337 14.12 -21.47 26.62
N LYS A 338 14.70 -22.04 25.55
CA LYS A 338 16.10 -22.50 25.51
C LYS A 338 17.09 -21.38 25.21
N MET A 339 16.60 -20.22 24.82
CA MET A 339 17.39 -19.02 24.54
C MET A 339 16.64 -17.79 25.08
N THR A 340 17.39 -16.85 25.65
CA THR A 340 16.85 -15.56 26.09
C THR A 340 16.68 -14.60 24.91
N LYS A 341 15.84 -13.57 25.08
CA LYS A 341 15.65 -12.55 24.02
C LYS A 341 16.95 -11.77 23.77
N GLU A 342 17.75 -11.57 24.82
CA GLU A 342 19.03 -10.86 24.77
C GLU A 342 20.07 -11.64 23.95
N GLU A 343 20.16 -12.96 24.15
CA GLU A 343 21.01 -13.85 23.35
C GLU A 343 20.58 -13.87 21.88
N PHE A 344 19.26 -13.89 21.61
CA PHE A 344 18.73 -13.80 20.27
C PHE A 344 19.18 -12.51 19.56
N VAL A 345 19.04 -11.36 20.22
CA VAL A 345 19.46 -10.06 19.66
C VAL A 345 20.97 -10.03 19.43
N ALA A 346 21.78 -10.52 20.37
CA ALA A 346 23.23 -10.59 20.20
C ALA A 346 23.62 -11.47 19.00
N SER A 347 22.97 -12.63 18.82
CA SER A 347 23.21 -13.50 17.66
C SER A 347 22.88 -12.81 16.33
N ALA A 348 21.82 -12.00 16.31
CA ALA A 348 21.37 -11.29 15.12
C ALA A 348 22.31 -10.15 14.71
N LEU A 349 22.99 -9.53 15.68
CA LEU A 349 23.99 -8.48 15.45
C LEU A 349 25.32 -9.03 14.93
N ILE A 350 25.73 -10.23 15.35
CA ILE A 350 27.00 -10.86 14.97
C ILE A 350 26.96 -11.38 13.52
N SER A 351 25.79 -11.79 13.03
CA SER A 351 25.66 -12.49 11.75
C SER A 351 25.56 -11.57 10.51
N LYS A 352 25.78 -10.25 10.62
CA LYS A 352 25.60 -9.32 9.48
C LYS A 352 26.92 -9.04 8.74
N PRO A 353 26.95 -9.08 7.39
CA PRO A 353 28.03 -8.48 6.60
C PRO A 353 28.05 -6.96 6.78
N SER A 354 29.23 -6.37 6.67
CA SER A 354 29.57 -4.98 7.01
C SER A 354 28.81 -3.87 6.27
N SER A 355 27.98 -4.17 5.26
CA SER A 355 27.22 -3.16 4.50
C SER A 355 25.89 -2.73 5.16
N LEU A 356 25.33 -3.54 6.07
CA LEU A 356 24.07 -3.24 6.78
C LEU A 356 24.25 -2.77 8.24
N ALA A 357 25.49 -2.65 8.70
CA ALA A 357 25.80 -2.20 10.06
C ALA A 357 25.38 -0.74 10.31
N CYS A 358 25.35 0.11 9.27
CA CYS A 358 25.01 1.52 9.39
C CYS A 358 23.57 1.77 9.84
N SER A 359 22.60 0.94 9.43
CA SER A 359 21.18 1.15 9.72
C SER A 359 20.82 0.93 11.19
N LEU A 360 21.54 0.02 11.88
CA LEU A 360 21.33 -0.25 13.31
C LEU A 360 22.20 0.64 14.21
N LEU A 361 23.39 1.03 13.75
CA LEU A 361 24.24 1.98 14.48
C LEU A 361 23.62 3.39 14.56
N PHE A 362 22.79 3.77 13.59
CA PHE A 362 22.07 5.06 13.63
C PHE A 362 21.03 5.12 14.76
N VAL A 363 20.39 3.99 15.08
CA VAL A 363 19.46 3.88 16.22
C VAL A 363 20.23 3.93 17.54
N ALA A 364 21.39 3.27 17.62
CA ALA A 364 22.20 3.25 18.84
C ALA A 364 22.89 4.59 19.17
N ASN A 365 23.28 5.38 18.16
CA ASN A 365 24.10 6.58 18.37
C ASN A 365 23.31 7.84 18.76
N ASN A 366 21.97 7.83 18.68
CA ASN A 366 21.13 8.97 19.10
C ASN A 366 20.51 8.82 20.50
N GLU A 367 20.76 7.74 21.21
CA GLU A 367 20.13 7.46 22.51
C GLU A 367 21.15 7.34 23.64
N THR A 368 21.82 8.44 23.99
CA THR A 368 22.50 8.56 25.28
C THR A 368 21.56 9.15 26.33
N ARG A 369 20.51 8.41 26.72
CA ARG A 369 19.92 8.48 28.08
C ARG A 369 18.80 7.45 28.29
N ASN A 370 19.06 6.54 29.23
CA ASN A 370 18.12 5.82 30.12
C ASN A 370 17.78 4.34 29.78
N ASP A 371 18.76 3.46 30.04
CA ASP A 371 18.85 2.03 29.69
C ASP A 371 17.93 1.02 30.43
N LYS A 372 16.83 1.41 31.08
CA LYS A 372 15.98 0.42 31.80
C LYS A 372 14.50 0.37 31.39
N GLY A 373 13.98 1.43 30.77
CA GLY A 373 12.61 1.44 30.24
C GLY A 373 12.48 0.97 28.78
N LEU A 374 13.60 0.93 28.05
CA LEU A 374 13.65 0.69 26.61
C LEU A 374 13.58 -0.81 26.25
N PHE A 375 14.26 -1.66 27.04
CA PHE A 375 14.26 -3.12 26.84
C PHE A 375 12.86 -3.74 26.93
N GLN A 376 12.00 -3.21 27.81
CA GLN A 376 10.60 -3.66 27.89
C GLN A 376 9.77 -3.22 26.67
N LYS A 377 10.07 -2.06 26.06
CA LYS A 377 9.35 -1.56 24.88
C LYS A 377 9.77 -2.28 23.60
N VAL A 378 11.06 -2.54 23.41
CA VAL A 378 11.57 -3.34 22.28
C VAL A 378 11.13 -4.80 22.40
N ALA A 379 11.13 -5.37 23.62
CA ALA A 379 10.64 -6.72 23.84
C ALA A 379 9.11 -6.84 23.66
N ALA A 380 8.33 -5.81 23.99
CA ALA A 380 6.89 -5.77 23.72
C ALA A 380 6.60 -5.62 22.22
N TRP A 381 7.36 -4.77 21.53
CA TRP A 381 7.24 -4.53 20.09
C TRP A 381 7.60 -5.79 19.27
N LEU A 382 8.67 -6.50 19.62
CA LEU A 382 9.05 -7.78 19.00
C LEU A 382 8.06 -8.92 19.31
N SER A 383 7.38 -8.87 20.46
CA SER A 383 6.35 -9.87 20.80
C SER A 383 5.07 -9.66 19.98
N LEU A 384 4.74 -8.40 19.66
CA LEU A 384 3.68 -8.06 18.70
C LEU A 384 4.06 -8.52 17.28
N TRP A 385 5.30 -8.27 16.87
CA TRP A 385 5.82 -8.65 15.54
C TRP A 385 5.87 -10.17 15.32
N ALA A 386 6.19 -10.94 16.35
CA ALA A 386 6.15 -12.41 16.29
C ALA A 386 4.73 -13.00 16.25
N SER A 387 3.72 -12.24 16.68
CA SER A 387 2.29 -12.59 16.58
C SER A 387 1.79 -12.40 15.16
N GLU A 388 2.10 -11.28 14.52
CA GLU A 388 1.64 -10.95 13.17
C GLU A 388 2.32 -11.82 12.08
N LEU A 389 3.58 -12.21 12.29
CA LEU A 389 4.27 -13.17 11.41
C LEU A 389 3.69 -14.60 11.49
N ARG A 390 3.12 -15.00 12.64
CA ARG A 390 2.43 -16.29 12.77
C ARG A 390 1.15 -16.35 11.93
N ASP A 391 0.41 -15.24 11.86
CA ASP A 391 -0.82 -15.15 11.06
C ASP A 391 -0.58 -15.00 9.55
N ALA A 392 0.60 -14.49 9.16
CA ALA A 392 1.03 -14.42 7.77
C ALA A 392 1.59 -15.76 7.24
N ALA A 393 2.31 -16.51 8.08
CA ALA A 393 2.87 -17.82 7.73
C ALA A 393 1.81 -18.93 7.69
N LEU A 394 0.80 -18.89 8.56
CA LEU A 394 -0.32 -19.86 8.56
C LEU A 394 -1.24 -19.75 7.33
N ARG A 395 -1.13 -18.68 6.52
CA ARG A 395 -1.85 -18.54 5.25
C ARG A 395 -1.07 -19.05 4.04
N ARG A 396 0.18 -19.51 4.19
CA ARG A 396 1.05 -19.98 3.09
C ARG A 396 1.36 -21.49 3.11
N CYS A 397 0.58 -22.30 3.82
CA CYS A 397 0.67 -23.75 3.76
C CYS A 397 -0.72 -24.40 3.56
N SER A 398 -1.06 -24.67 2.31
CA SER A 398 -1.94 -25.78 1.94
C SER A 398 -1.43 -26.33 0.61
N PRO A 399 -0.82 -27.54 0.58
CA PRO A 399 -0.41 -28.15 -0.67
C PRO A 399 -1.64 -28.75 -1.36
N SER A 400 -1.87 -28.32 -2.59
CA SER A 400 -2.73 -29.03 -3.54
C SER A 400 -2.05 -30.33 -4.01
N SER A 401 -2.85 -31.41 -4.07
CA SER A 401 -2.93 -32.40 -5.16
C SER A 401 -2.83 -33.87 -4.71
N ALA A 402 -3.79 -34.69 -5.15
CA ALA A 402 -3.54 -35.87 -5.99
C ALA A 402 -4.83 -36.65 -6.36
N VAL A 403 -5.02 -36.75 -7.67
CA VAL A 403 -5.77 -37.69 -8.52
C VAL A 403 -6.25 -39.02 -7.90
N ALA A 404 -7.52 -39.37 -8.14
CA ALA A 404 -7.93 -40.76 -8.37
C ALA A 404 -9.17 -40.84 -9.28
N SER A 405 -8.97 -41.48 -10.43
CA SER A 405 -10.02 -41.93 -11.34
C SER A 405 -10.81 -43.10 -10.73
N ARG A 406 -12.15 -43.01 -10.72
CA ARG A 406 -13.10 -44.14 -10.75
C ARG A 406 -14.52 -43.58 -10.94
N GLY A 407 -15.20 -44.09 -11.96
CA GLY A 407 -16.45 -43.53 -12.47
C GLY A 407 -17.76 -44.11 -11.92
N LYS A 408 -18.82 -43.71 -12.64
CA LYS A 408 -20.25 -44.06 -12.55
C LYS A 408 -20.96 -43.37 -11.36
N CYS A 409 -22.16 -42.82 -11.49
CA CYS A 409 -23.27 -43.12 -12.41
C CYS A 409 -24.28 -41.94 -12.46
N SER A 410 -25.25 -42.04 -13.39
CA SER A 410 -26.51 -41.28 -13.60
C SER A 410 -26.42 -39.99 -14.44
N GLU A 411 -27.26 -39.72 -15.42
CA GLU A 411 -28.33 -40.46 -16.12
C GLU A 411 -28.65 -39.58 -17.35
N GLU A 412 -28.85 -40.19 -18.53
CA GLU A 412 -30.00 -39.93 -19.42
C GLU A 412 -29.80 -40.54 -20.81
N ASN A 413 -30.55 -41.62 -21.03
CA ASN A 413 -31.33 -41.95 -22.22
C ASN A 413 -30.75 -41.69 -23.62
N LYS A 414 -30.47 -42.79 -24.34
CA LYS A 414 -31.33 -43.25 -25.45
C LYS A 414 -30.94 -44.66 -25.93
N GLU A 415 -31.99 -45.44 -26.20
CA GLU A 415 -32.05 -46.75 -26.86
C GLU A 415 -31.18 -46.78 -28.14
N VAL A 416 -30.59 -47.90 -28.59
CA VAL A 416 -31.28 -48.92 -29.42
C VAL A 416 -30.28 -50.07 -29.71
N GLU A 417 -30.72 -51.29 -29.38
CA GLU A 417 -30.63 -52.55 -30.14
C GLU A 417 -29.27 -53.27 -30.43
N PHE A 418 -29.23 -54.50 -29.91
CA PHE A 418 -28.34 -55.61 -30.22
C PHE A 418 -28.41 -56.03 -31.71
N ARG A 419 -27.27 -56.38 -32.32
CA ARG A 419 -27.04 -57.72 -32.91
C ARG A 419 -25.63 -57.88 -33.51
N GLY A 420 -25.00 -59.00 -33.17
CA GLY A 420 -24.27 -59.82 -34.14
C GLY A 420 -22.83 -59.46 -34.46
N LYS A 421 -21.89 -60.10 -33.75
CA LYS A 421 -20.67 -60.65 -34.38
C LYS A 421 -21.08 -61.52 -35.59
N PRO A 422 -20.26 -61.68 -36.66
CA PRO A 422 -18.90 -62.19 -36.50
C PRO A 422 -17.86 -61.84 -37.58
N LEU A 423 -16.66 -62.37 -37.32
CA LEU A 423 -15.67 -62.92 -38.26
C LEU A 423 -14.64 -61.98 -38.92
N CYS A 424 -13.40 -62.27 -38.53
CA CYS A 424 -12.13 -61.90 -39.11
C CYS A 424 -12.00 -62.23 -40.61
N ARG A 425 -11.29 -61.38 -41.35
CA ARG A 425 -10.21 -61.67 -42.31
C ARG A 425 -9.74 -60.34 -42.91
N SER A 426 -8.55 -59.86 -42.56
CA SER A 426 -7.27 -60.05 -43.27
C SER A 426 -7.10 -59.15 -44.50
N GLN A 427 -5.88 -58.63 -44.63
CA GLN A 427 -5.24 -57.94 -45.77
C GLN A 427 -5.43 -56.42 -45.81
N GLU A 428 -4.37 -55.68 -45.47
CA GLU A 428 -3.28 -55.21 -46.37
C GLU A 428 -3.71 -53.95 -47.12
N SER A 429 -3.31 -52.78 -46.62
CA SER A 429 -2.28 -51.91 -47.20
C SER A 429 -2.18 -50.62 -46.39
#